data_AF-A0A6A8LSA5-F1
#
_entry.id   AF-A0A6A8LSA5-F1
#
_cell.length_a   1.000
_cell.length_b   1.000
_cell.length_c   1.000
_cell.angle_alpha   90.00
_cell.angle_beta   90.00
_cell.angle_gamma   90.00
#
_symmetry.space_group_name_H-M   'P 1'
#
loop_
_entity.id
_entity.type
_entity.pdbx_description
1 polymer ?
#
loop_
_entity_poly.entity_id
_entity_poly.type
_entity_poly.pdbx_seq_one_letter_code
_entity_poly.pdbx_strand_id
1 'polypeptide(L)' 'MSNNKLTVKERKNMFRRWIFSAGLGYNYESQQAPSVAFSMRKALRKIYSNDDEYIDAMDNHY' A
#
# COMPACT_ATOMS: atom_id res chain seq x y z
N MET A 1 -19.31 15.22 5.38
CA MET A 1 -18.80 14.62 4.13
C MET A 1 -17.57 13.81 4.50
N SER A 2 -17.47 12.52 4.14
CA SER A 2 -16.23 11.78 4.40
C SER A 2 -15.12 12.44 3.57
N ASN A 3 -14.10 12.97 4.24
CA ASN A 3 -12.96 13.61 3.57
C ASN A 3 -12.09 12.49 2.99
N ASN A 4 -12.55 11.91 1.88
CA ASN A 4 -12.00 10.71 1.31
C ASN A 4 -10.68 11.07 0.62
N LYS A 5 -9.56 10.88 1.34
CA LYS A 5 -8.21 11.24 0.87
C LYS A 5 -7.82 10.51 -0.43
N LEU A 6 -8.52 9.42 -0.79
CA LEU A 6 -8.29 8.65 -2.02
C LEU A 6 -9.49 8.68 -2.96
N THR A 7 -9.22 8.93 -4.24
CA THR A 7 -10.19 8.75 -5.32
C THR A 7 -10.45 7.27 -5.60
N VAL A 8 -11.57 6.96 -6.26
CA VAL A 8 -11.88 5.60 -6.73
C VAL A 8 -10.78 5.06 -7.66
N LYS A 9 -10.25 5.92 -8.54
CA LYS A 9 -9.17 5.56 -9.47
C LYS A 9 -7.90 5.12 -8.73
N GLU A 10 -7.54 5.81 -7.65
CA GLU A 10 -6.38 5.47 -6.84
C GLU A 10 -6.54 4.13 -6.11
N ARG A 11 -7.72 3.87 -5.55
CA ARG A 11 -8.03 2.56 -4.94
C ARG A 11 -7.98 1.42 -5.96
N LYS A 12 -8.57 1.63 -7.15
CA LYS A 12 -8.49 0.65 -8.25
C LYS A 12 -7.04 0.41 -8.70
N ASN A 13 -6.21 1.46 -8.74
CA ASN A 13 -4.80 1.32 -9.09
C ASN A 13 -4.00 0.57 -8.02
N MET A 14 -4.28 0.79 -6.73
CA MET A 14 -3.71 0.00 -5.63
C MET A 14 -4.09 -1.48 -5.77
N PHE A 15 -5.38 -1.78 -5.96
CA PHE A 15 -5.87 -3.14 -6.15
C PHE A 15 -5.22 -3.84 -7.36
N ARG A 16 -5.05 -3.13 -8.49
CA ARG A 16 -4.34 -3.70 -9.67
C ARG A 16 -2.89 -4.07 -9.36
N ARG A 17 -2.18 -3.25 -8.58
CA ARG A 17 -0.81 -3.57 -8.14
C ARG A 17 -0.80 -4.79 -7.22
N TRP A 18 -1.80 -4.91 -6.33
CA TRP A 18 -1.96 -6.08 -5.48
C TRP A 18 -2.13 -7.35 -6.32
N ILE A 19 -3.09 -7.38 -7.24
CA ILE A 19 -3.32 -8.55 -8.11
C ILE A 19 -2.07 -8.92 -8.91
N PHE A 20 -1.32 -7.94 -9.40
CA PHE A 20 -0.06 -8.20 -10.11
C PHE A 20 1.05 -8.77 -9.21
N SER A 21 1.19 -8.26 -7.98
CA SER A 21 2.33 -8.57 -7.12
C SER A 21 2.08 -9.69 -6.11
N ALA A 22 0.84 -9.95 -5.68
CA ALA A 22 0.53 -10.82 -4.55
C ALA A 22 1.19 -12.21 -4.63
N GLY A 23 1.15 -12.85 -5.81
CA GLY A 23 1.83 -14.13 -6.03
C GLY A 23 3.33 -14.01 -6.31
N LEU A 24 3.77 -12.93 -6.97
CA LEU A 24 5.17 -12.72 -7.36
C LEU A 24 6.06 -12.31 -6.19
N GLY A 25 5.52 -11.55 -5.23
CA GLY A 25 6.26 -11.08 -4.07
C GLY A 25 6.25 -12.06 -2.90
N TYR A 26 5.64 -13.24 -3.04
CA TYR A 26 5.65 -14.26 -1.99
C TYR A 26 7.04 -14.85 -1.82
N ASN A 27 7.53 -14.83 -0.58
CA ASN A 27 8.76 -15.52 -0.18
C ASN A 27 8.63 -16.09 1.23
N TYR A 28 9.49 -17.02 1.63
CA TYR A 28 9.35 -17.68 2.93
C TYR A 28 9.74 -16.81 4.13
N GLU A 29 10.59 -15.80 3.92
CA GLU A 29 11.08 -14.94 5.00
C GLU A 29 10.03 -13.91 5.43
N SER A 30 9.35 -13.29 4.47
CA SER A 30 8.44 -12.15 4.69
C SER A 30 7.05 -12.35 4.05
N GLN A 31 6.76 -13.55 3.56
CA GLN A 31 5.48 -13.91 2.94
C GLN A 31 5.09 -12.88 1.86
N GLN A 32 3.93 -12.24 1.98
CA GLN A 32 3.42 -11.27 0.99
C GLN A 32 3.78 -9.81 1.33
N ALA A 33 4.59 -9.54 2.36
CA ALA A 33 4.92 -8.18 2.79
C ALA A 33 5.45 -7.29 1.64
N PRO A 34 6.34 -7.76 0.73
CA PRO A 34 6.78 -6.96 -0.41
C PRO A 34 5.63 -6.56 -1.36
N SER A 35 4.65 -7.44 -1.55
CA SER A 35 3.46 -7.18 -2.38
C SER A 35 2.54 -6.15 -1.73
N VAL A 36 2.36 -6.23 -0.41
CA VAL A 36 1.60 -5.26 0.37
C VAL A 36 2.24 -3.88 0.23
N ALA A 37 3.54 -3.76 0.53
CA ALA A 37 4.28 -2.51 0.45
C ALA A 37 4.24 -1.91 -0.97
N PHE A 38 4.51 -2.72 -2.00
CA PHE A 38 4.46 -2.26 -3.39
C PHE A 38 3.08 -1.74 -3.80
N SER A 39 2.03 -2.46 -3.42
CA SER A 39 0.66 -2.11 -3.81
C SER A 39 0.17 -0.83 -3.14
N MET A 40 0.47 -0.67 -1.84
CA MET A 40 -0.08 0.38 -0.98
C MET A 40 0.72 1.70 -1.00
N ARG A 41 2.03 1.69 -1.32
CA ARG A 41 2.92 2.88 -1.22
C ARG A 41 2.34 4.19 -1.71
N LYS A 42 1.66 4.21 -2.87
CA LYS A 42 1.12 5.46 -3.45
C LYS A 42 -0.13 5.94 -2.73
N ALA A 43 -0.94 5.02 -2.22
CA ALA A 43 -2.14 5.34 -1.45
C ALA A 43 -1.74 5.88 -0.07
N LEU A 44 -0.82 5.19 0.61
CA LEU A 44 -0.30 5.61 1.92
C LEU A 44 0.42 6.95 1.84
N ARG A 45 1.28 7.18 0.83
CA ARG A 45 1.95 8.47 0.62
C ARG A 45 0.98 9.65 0.43
N LYS A 46 -0.22 9.41 -0.10
CA LYS A 46 -1.24 10.44 -0.24
C LYS A 46 -2.01 10.68 1.05
N ILE A 47 -2.17 9.65 1.88
CA ILE A 47 -2.86 9.74 3.16
C ILE A 47 -1.98 10.44 4.22
N TYR A 48 -0.70 10.07 4.23
CA TYR A 48 0.35 10.51 5.16
C TYR A 48 1.42 11.27 4.37
N SER A 49 1.36 12.60 4.43
CA SER A 49 2.30 13.48 3.73
C SER A 49 3.61 13.70 4.51
N ASN A 50 3.57 13.55 5.83
CA ASN A 50 4.77 13.50 6.66
C ASN A 50 5.47 12.14 6.46
N ASP A 51 6.81 12.16 6.43
CA ASP A 51 7.60 10.97 6.15
C ASP A 51 7.58 9.96 7.30
N ASP A 52 7.63 10.41 8.55
CA ASP A 52 7.57 9.54 9.74
C ASP A 52 6.21 8.84 9.81
N GLU A 53 5.11 9.58 9.63
CA GLU A 53 3.76 9.00 9.59
C GLU A 53 3.57 8.01 8.41
N TYR A 54 4.23 8.27 7.28
CA TYR A 54 4.19 7.37 6.13
C TYR A 54 4.95 6.06 6.39
N ILE A 55 6.12 6.15 7.04
CA ILE A 55 6.92 5.01 7.45
C ILE A 55 6.10 4.19 8.47
N ASP A 56 5.66 4.80 9.57
CA ASP A 56 4.84 4.12 10.59
C ASP A 56 3.61 3.41 9.99
N ALA A 57 2.94 4.04 9.02
CA ALA A 57 1.80 3.44 8.34
C ALA A 57 2.17 2.24 7.46
N MET A 58 3.34 2.25 6.84
CA MET A 58 3.87 1.12 6.08
C MET A 58 4.25 -0.03 7.02
N ASP A 59 4.88 0.30 8.15
CA ASP A 59 5.41 -0.60 9.18
C ASP A 59 4.33 -1.42 9.87
N ASN A 60 3.13 -0.86 10.01
CA ASN A 60 1.99 -1.60 10.54
C ASN A 60 1.51 -2.78 9.65
N HIS A 61 2.02 -2.90 8.43
CA HIS A 61 1.54 -3.90 7.46
C HIS A 61 2.54 -5.03 7.18
N TYR A 62 3.70 -5.04 7.84
CA TYR A 62 4.77 -6.03 7.68
C TYR A 62 5.29 -6.54 9.02
#